data_AF-A0AAX4JJF8-F1
#
_entry.id   AF-A0AAX4JJF8-F1
#
_cell.length_a   1.000
_cell.length_b   1.000
_cell.length_c   1.000
_cell.angle_alpha   90.00
_cell.angle_beta   90.00
_cell.angle_gamma   90.00
#
_symmetry.space_group_name_H-M   'P 1'
#
loop_
_entity.id
_entity.type
_entity.pdbx_description
1 polymer ?
#
loop_
_entity_poly.entity_id
_entity_poly.type
_entity_poly.pdbx_seq_one_letter_code
_entity_poly.pdbx_strand_id
1 'polypeptide(L)'
;MALRSQILTTSLPLLSTHSFARPTLIQAVRQLKPEISNPDAILDTLFGSGSVGPSKALVERWEEEGLKVMSNSSDPTEKESLGAVLKRRIEYSSNVGQHLVEAHANLTTPTSTLSIPLPPSITILKTLMSNIKIPSSYIPPVLSSSSSDKSMIGQIKKVTGDNSIPLLYVNPLGPLGYAWKIADEALFITEQKSKPKGLVKRGYWNEPTGPGPEWYTKRLGLSLVYLASESNLLQPYPSPTPSSSSTTITTINPHLPKALSSLEINLQRYQSTISGLENTEENLGDVAGFVDYVAKSWGGLIRSRYF
;
A
#
# COMPACT_ATOMS: atom_id res chain seq x y z
N MET A 1 -15.52 -0.79 -23.16
CA MET A 1 -15.11 -0.58 -21.76
C MET A 1 -16.28 -0.99 -20.87
N ALA A 2 -16.09 -1.91 -19.91
CA ALA A 2 -17.16 -2.25 -18.97
C ALA A 2 -17.46 -1.05 -18.06
N LEU A 3 -18.73 -0.81 -17.72
CA LEU A 3 -19.19 0.29 -16.85
C LEU A 3 -18.34 0.43 -15.57
N ARG A 4 -17.97 -0.70 -14.96
CA ARG A 4 -17.06 -0.77 -13.80
C ARG A 4 -15.73 -0.03 -14.04
N SER A 5 -15.06 -0.28 -15.16
CA SER A 5 -13.77 0.35 -15.49
C SER A 5 -13.91 1.85 -15.76
N GLN A 6 -15.06 2.27 -16.32
CA GLN A 6 -15.35 3.68 -16.58
C GLN A 6 -15.53 4.44 -15.27
N ILE A 7 -16.37 3.92 -14.36
CA ILE A 7 -16.57 4.51 -13.02
C ILE A 7 -15.23 4.65 -12.29
N LEU A 8 -14.44 3.57 -12.25
CA LEU A 8 -13.15 3.57 -11.56
C LEU A 8 -12.15 4.57 -12.15
N THR A 9 -12.17 4.77 -13.47
CA THR A 9 -11.28 5.74 -14.13
C THR A 9 -11.73 7.18 -13.87
N THR A 10 -13.04 7.45 -13.90
CA THR A 10 -13.61 8.75 -13.55
C THR A 10 -13.38 9.13 -12.08
N SER A 11 -13.27 8.15 -11.17
CA SER A 11 -13.01 8.42 -9.75
C SER A 11 -11.57 8.80 -9.41
N LEU A 12 -10.57 8.46 -10.23
CA LEU A 12 -9.16 8.74 -9.94
C LEU A 12 -8.85 10.22 -9.64
N PRO A 13 -9.29 11.20 -10.45
CA PRO A 13 -9.04 12.62 -10.15
C PRO A 13 -9.77 13.12 -8.89
N LEU A 14 -10.80 12.41 -8.41
CA LEU A 14 -11.58 12.78 -7.22
C LEU A 14 -10.95 12.27 -5.92
N LEU A 15 -9.92 11.40 -6.00
CA LEU A 15 -9.29 10.78 -4.82
C LEU A 15 -8.65 11.80 -3.87
N SER A 16 -8.13 12.90 -4.41
CA SER A 16 -7.50 13.96 -3.61
C SER A 16 -8.50 14.72 -2.74
N THR A 17 -9.79 14.71 -3.08
CA THR A 17 -10.85 15.45 -2.36
C THR A 17 -11.79 14.54 -1.58
N HIS A 18 -12.03 13.31 -2.04
CA HIS A 18 -13.09 12.44 -1.54
C HIS A 18 -12.59 11.11 -0.95
N SER A 19 -11.27 10.90 -0.92
CA SER A 19 -10.62 9.73 -0.34
C SER A 19 -10.89 8.39 -1.05
N PHE A 20 -10.36 7.29 -0.52
CA PHE A 20 -10.55 5.94 -1.07
C PHE A 20 -11.85 5.28 -0.57
N ALA A 21 -12.92 6.05 -0.54
CA ALA A 21 -14.19 5.64 0.03
C ALA A 21 -15.30 5.53 -1.02
N ARG A 22 -16.39 4.85 -0.64
CA ARG A 22 -17.60 4.71 -1.45
C ARG A 22 -18.19 6.04 -1.97
N PRO A 23 -18.21 7.16 -1.19
CA PRO A 23 -18.68 8.45 -1.69
C PRO A 23 -17.97 8.95 -2.96
N THR A 24 -16.68 8.65 -3.13
CA THR A 24 -15.92 8.98 -4.34
C THR A 24 -16.50 8.30 -5.58
N LEU A 25 -16.88 7.03 -5.43
CA LEU A 25 -17.51 6.27 -6.50
C LEU A 25 -18.92 6.77 -6.79
N ILE A 26 -19.70 7.13 -5.77
CA ILE A 26 -21.03 7.74 -5.95
C ILE A 26 -20.91 9.03 -6.76
N GLN A 27 -19.93 9.88 -6.42
CA GLN A 27 -19.68 11.13 -7.12
C GLN A 27 -19.22 10.87 -8.57
N ALA A 28 -18.36 9.88 -8.80
CA ALA A 28 -17.96 9.49 -10.14
C ALA A 28 -19.14 8.98 -10.99
N VAL A 29 -20.05 8.17 -10.41
CA VAL A 29 -21.27 7.70 -11.08
C VAL A 29 -22.19 8.86 -11.45
N ARG A 30 -22.36 9.85 -10.56
CA ARG A 30 -23.16 11.06 -10.84
C ARG A 30 -22.61 11.91 -11.98
N GLN A 31 -21.29 11.84 -12.23
CA GLN A 31 -20.65 12.54 -13.35
C GLN A 31 -20.82 11.82 -14.70
N LEU A 32 -21.20 10.54 -14.68
CA LEU A 32 -21.46 9.78 -15.90
C LEU A 32 -22.83 10.13 -16.49
N LYS A 33 -22.89 10.18 -17.83
CA LYS A 33 -24.14 10.35 -18.59
C LYS A 33 -24.55 9.00 -19.17
N PRO A 34 -25.84 8.61 -19.14
CA PRO A 34 -27.01 9.34 -18.61
C PRO A 34 -27.07 9.40 -17.08
N GLU A 35 -27.81 10.37 -16.54
CA GLU A 35 -28.01 10.53 -15.09
C GLU A 35 -28.71 9.32 -14.50
N ILE A 36 -28.09 8.74 -13.47
CA ILE A 36 -28.55 7.50 -12.84
C ILE A 36 -29.29 7.87 -11.56
N SER A 37 -30.56 7.46 -11.46
CA SER A 37 -31.41 7.75 -10.29
C SER A 37 -30.89 7.12 -8.99
N ASN A 38 -30.36 5.89 -9.03
CA ASN A 38 -29.91 5.15 -7.85
C ASN A 38 -28.44 4.66 -8.00
N PRO A 39 -27.43 5.51 -7.72
CA PRO A 39 -26.02 5.15 -7.87
C PRO A 39 -25.59 4.03 -6.89
N ASP A 40 -26.14 3.99 -5.68
CA ASP A 40 -25.78 2.99 -4.67
C ASP A 40 -26.12 1.56 -5.09
N ALA A 41 -27.32 1.35 -5.66
CA ALA A 41 -27.72 0.03 -6.15
C ALA A 41 -26.80 -0.46 -7.28
N ILE A 42 -26.31 0.45 -8.12
CA ILE A 42 -25.33 0.10 -9.16
C ILE A 42 -23.97 -0.25 -8.53
N LEU A 43 -23.52 0.48 -7.52
CA LEU A 43 -22.28 0.16 -6.84
C LEU A 43 -22.36 -1.19 -6.11
N ASP A 44 -23.47 -1.48 -5.45
CA ASP A 44 -23.68 -2.78 -4.78
C ASP A 44 -23.71 -3.94 -5.76
N THR A 45 -24.30 -3.76 -6.95
CA THR A 45 -24.31 -4.79 -7.99
C THR A 45 -22.95 -4.98 -8.66
N LEU A 46 -22.16 -3.92 -8.83
CA LEU A 46 -20.85 -3.99 -9.51
C LEU A 46 -19.69 -4.40 -8.61
N PHE A 47 -19.72 -4.01 -7.34
CA PHE A 47 -18.61 -4.16 -6.38
C PHE A 47 -18.97 -5.02 -5.17
N GLY A 48 -20.24 -5.42 -5.04
CA GLY A 48 -20.76 -6.09 -3.86
C GLY A 48 -21.26 -5.10 -2.81
N SER A 49 -22.10 -5.59 -1.90
CA SER A 49 -22.61 -4.82 -0.77
C SER A 49 -21.49 -4.45 0.21
N GLY A 50 -21.57 -3.24 0.78
CA GLY A 50 -20.65 -2.76 1.81
C GLY A 50 -19.65 -1.72 1.32
N SER A 51 -18.67 -1.38 2.17
CA SER A 51 -17.65 -0.35 1.89
C SER A 51 -16.33 -0.93 1.38
N VAL A 52 -15.95 -2.12 1.85
CA VAL A 52 -14.62 -2.70 1.62
C VAL A 52 -14.39 -3.06 0.15
N GLY A 53 -15.34 -3.75 -0.49
CA GLY A 53 -15.22 -4.17 -1.89
C GLY A 53 -15.00 -2.99 -2.86
N PRO A 54 -15.87 -1.97 -2.84
CA PRO A 54 -15.70 -0.77 -3.66
C PRO A 54 -14.39 -0.02 -3.38
N SER A 55 -14.05 0.20 -2.10
CA SER A 55 -12.81 0.87 -1.70
C SER A 55 -11.56 0.14 -2.16
N LYS A 56 -11.53 -1.19 -2.05
CA LYS A 56 -10.41 -2.02 -2.51
C LYS A 56 -10.26 -1.95 -4.04
N ALA A 57 -11.36 -2.07 -4.78
CA ALA A 57 -11.33 -1.95 -6.24
C ALA A 57 -10.82 -0.58 -6.72
N LEU A 58 -11.13 0.48 -5.96
CA LEU A 58 -10.63 1.83 -6.22
C LEU A 58 -9.12 1.94 -5.99
N VAL A 59 -8.60 1.34 -4.91
CA VAL A 59 -7.14 1.28 -4.65
C VAL A 59 -6.42 0.45 -5.71
N GLU A 60 -6.98 -0.69 -6.12
CA GLU A 60 -6.41 -1.53 -7.18
C GLU A 60 -6.35 -0.78 -8.52
N ARG A 61 -7.41 -0.05 -8.89
CA ARG A 61 -7.38 0.79 -10.11
C ARG A 61 -6.34 1.91 -10.02
N TRP A 62 -6.23 2.56 -8.87
CA TRP A 62 -5.22 3.61 -8.64
C TRP A 62 -3.80 3.04 -8.73
N GLU A 63 -3.57 1.84 -8.19
CA GLU A 63 -2.30 1.11 -8.32
C GLU A 63 -1.97 0.86 -9.80
N GLU A 64 -2.90 0.29 -10.57
CA GLU A 64 -2.71 0.02 -12.00
C GLU A 64 -2.34 1.28 -12.78
N GLU A 65 -3.02 2.40 -12.50
CA GLU A 65 -2.73 3.66 -13.17
C GLU A 65 -1.35 4.21 -12.77
N GLY A 66 -0.96 4.06 -11.50
CA GLY A 66 0.39 4.38 -11.03
C GLY A 66 1.48 3.55 -11.72
N LEU A 67 1.22 2.26 -11.97
CA LEU A 67 2.14 1.40 -12.74
C LEU A 67 2.25 1.85 -14.21
N LYS A 68 1.14 2.27 -14.83
CA LYS A 68 1.20 2.86 -16.18
C LYS A 68 2.04 4.13 -16.21
N VAL A 69 1.89 5.00 -15.21
CA VAL A 69 2.71 6.23 -15.08
C VAL A 69 4.20 5.89 -14.99
N MET A 70 4.58 4.80 -14.31
CA MET A 70 5.95 4.30 -14.31
C MET A 70 6.41 3.84 -15.70
N SER A 71 5.56 3.19 -16.47
CA SER A 71 5.91 2.72 -17.82
C SER A 71 6.03 3.83 -18.88
N ASN A 72 5.37 4.98 -18.64
CA ASN A 72 5.34 6.16 -19.51
C ASN A 72 6.66 6.96 -19.44
N SER A 73 7.77 6.35 -19.82
CA SER A 73 9.01 7.09 -20.11
C SER A 73 8.83 7.90 -21.40
N SER A 74 9.25 9.16 -21.40
CA SER A 74 9.24 10.04 -22.56
C SER A 74 10.20 9.57 -23.67
N ASP A 75 11.25 8.82 -23.31
CA ASP A 75 12.21 8.28 -24.26
C ASP A 75 12.28 6.74 -24.15
N PRO A 76 11.87 5.99 -25.19
CA PRO A 76 11.99 4.54 -25.20
C PRO A 76 13.43 4.05 -25.46
N THR A 77 14.36 4.92 -25.87
CA THR A 77 15.72 4.53 -26.28
C THR A 77 16.73 4.61 -25.15
N GLU A 78 16.52 5.48 -24.17
CA GLU A 78 17.41 5.60 -23.01
C GLU A 78 17.07 4.56 -21.93
N LYS A 79 18.11 3.92 -21.40
CA LYS A 79 17.97 3.05 -20.22
C LYS A 79 17.63 3.92 -19.03
N GLU A 80 16.36 3.92 -18.67
CA GLU A 80 15.92 4.69 -17.54
C GLU A 80 16.51 4.14 -16.22
N SER A 81 16.96 5.05 -15.36
CA SER A 81 17.47 4.67 -14.04
C SER A 81 16.34 4.19 -13.13
N LEU A 82 16.62 3.17 -12.31
CA LEU A 82 15.65 2.64 -11.33
C LEU A 82 15.09 3.73 -10.38
N GLY A 83 15.95 4.68 -10.01
CA GLY A 83 15.55 5.83 -9.20
C GLY A 83 14.53 6.73 -9.88
N ALA A 84 14.68 7.00 -11.18
CA ALA A 84 13.73 7.82 -11.94
C ALA A 84 12.34 7.15 -12.03
N VAL A 85 12.30 5.85 -12.28
CA VAL A 85 11.03 5.09 -12.34
C VAL A 85 10.29 5.14 -11.00
N LEU A 86 10.99 4.86 -9.89
CA LEU A 86 10.38 4.88 -8.55
C LEU A 86 10.02 6.29 -8.09
N LYS A 87 10.82 7.30 -8.45
CA LYS A 87 10.52 8.71 -8.19
C LYS A 87 9.19 9.11 -8.81
N ARG A 88 8.95 8.78 -10.10
CA ARG A 88 7.67 9.03 -10.78
C ARG A 88 6.50 8.35 -10.06
N ARG A 89 6.70 7.14 -9.52
CA ARG A 89 5.67 6.45 -8.73
C ARG A 89 5.35 7.16 -7.42
N ILE A 90 6.36 7.63 -6.69
CA ILE A 90 6.19 8.38 -5.43
C ILE A 90 5.50 9.72 -5.69
N GLU A 91 5.88 10.43 -6.76
CA GLU A 91 5.23 11.67 -7.19
C GLU A 91 3.75 11.42 -7.50
N TYR A 92 3.43 10.35 -8.23
CA TYR A 92 2.04 9.95 -8.45
C TYR A 92 1.30 9.64 -7.15
N SER A 93 1.92 8.93 -6.19
CA SER A 93 1.32 8.67 -4.87
C SER A 93 1.07 9.94 -4.08
N SER A 94 1.92 10.94 -4.22
CA SER A 94 1.82 12.19 -3.47
C SER A 94 0.57 13.01 -3.80
N ASN A 95 0.00 12.83 -5.00
CA ASN A 95 -1.21 13.53 -5.46
C ASN A 95 -2.46 13.17 -4.65
N VAL A 96 -2.48 11.99 -4.01
CA VAL A 96 -3.62 11.56 -3.18
C VAL A 96 -3.53 12.12 -1.75
N GLY A 97 -2.34 12.56 -1.36
CA GLY A 97 -2.10 13.22 -0.09
C GLY A 97 -2.46 12.39 1.13
N GLN A 98 -3.25 12.96 2.04
CA GLN A 98 -3.60 12.34 3.34
C GLN A 98 -4.38 11.03 3.19
N HIS A 99 -5.08 10.84 2.07
CA HIS A 99 -5.90 9.67 1.83
C HIS A 99 -5.08 8.42 1.50
N LEU A 100 -3.76 8.55 1.31
CA LEU A 100 -2.87 7.40 1.11
C LEU A 100 -2.89 6.42 2.30
N VAL A 101 -3.04 6.93 3.54
CA VAL A 101 -3.17 6.10 4.74
C VAL A 101 -4.41 5.20 4.65
N GLU A 102 -5.51 5.73 4.12
CA GLU A 102 -6.74 4.98 3.89
C GLU A 102 -6.58 3.91 2.82
N ALA A 103 -5.84 4.19 1.73
CA ALA A 103 -5.51 3.16 0.75
C ALA A 103 -4.75 1.99 1.37
N HIS A 104 -3.74 2.24 2.19
CA HIS A 104 -3.02 1.18 2.89
C HIS A 104 -3.93 0.42 3.87
N ALA A 105 -4.80 1.11 4.59
CA ALA A 105 -5.78 0.46 5.46
C ALA A 105 -6.70 -0.47 4.66
N ASN A 106 -7.21 0.00 3.51
CA ASN A 106 -8.06 -0.79 2.62
C ASN A 106 -7.32 -2.00 2.03
N LEU A 107 -6.01 -1.89 1.74
CA LEU A 107 -5.18 -3.02 1.30
C LEU A 107 -4.96 -4.07 2.38
N THR A 108 -4.84 -3.65 3.65
CA THR A 108 -4.71 -4.58 4.78
C THR A 108 -6.03 -5.24 5.18
N THR A 109 -7.16 -4.67 4.74
CA THR A 109 -8.49 -5.15 5.12
C THR A 109 -8.78 -6.46 4.39
N PRO A 110 -9.03 -7.57 5.12
CA PRO A 110 -9.36 -8.83 4.48
C PRO A 110 -10.67 -8.70 3.69
N THR A 111 -10.69 -9.19 2.45
CA THR A 111 -11.86 -9.12 1.57
C THR A 111 -13.03 -9.96 2.08
N SER A 112 -12.76 -10.96 2.90
CA SER A 112 -13.77 -11.75 3.58
C SER A 112 -13.29 -12.04 5.00
N THR A 113 -14.08 -11.65 5.99
CA THR A 113 -13.92 -12.16 7.35
C THR A 113 -14.43 -13.59 7.34
N LEU A 114 -13.57 -14.54 6.97
CA LEU A 114 -13.86 -15.95 7.16
C LEU A 114 -14.00 -16.18 8.66
N SER A 115 -15.25 -16.16 9.16
CA SER A 115 -15.57 -16.59 10.51
C SER A 115 -15.46 -18.10 10.54
N ILE A 116 -14.25 -18.61 10.71
CA ILE A 116 -14.02 -20.02 10.97
C ILE A 116 -14.56 -20.28 12.39
N PRO A 117 -15.57 -21.16 12.57
CA PRO A 117 -16.02 -21.54 13.90
C PRO A 117 -14.84 -22.19 14.63
N LEU A 118 -14.30 -21.50 15.63
CA LEU A 118 -13.22 -22.05 16.45
C LEU A 118 -13.76 -23.27 17.20
N PRO A 119 -13.08 -24.44 17.15
CA PRO A 119 -13.44 -25.55 18.00
C PRO A 119 -13.31 -25.12 19.47
N PRO A 120 -14.29 -25.44 20.34
CA PRO A 120 -14.35 -24.94 21.72
C PRO A 120 -13.18 -25.39 22.61
N SER A 121 -12.31 -26.28 22.13
CA SER A 121 -11.25 -26.93 22.92
C SER A 121 -9.95 -26.14 23.06
N ILE A 122 -9.74 -25.03 22.34
CA ILE A 122 -8.46 -24.29 22.37
C ILE A 122 -8.49 -23.16 23.42
N THR A 123 -8.56 -23.52 24.71
CA THR A 123 -8.57 -22.56 25.83
C THR A 123 -7.23 -21.82 25.98
N ILE A 124 -6.12 -22.44 25.60
CA ILE A 124 -4.75 -21.93 25.81
C ILE A 124 -4.46 -20.66 24.98
N LEU A 125 -4.94 -20.59 23.73
CA LEU A 125 -4.78 -19.40 22.88
C LEU A 125 -5.62 -18.21 23.38
N LYS A 126 -6.78 -18.46 24.02
CA LYS A 126 -7.60 -17.38 24.60
C LYS A 126 -6.88 -16.66 25.74
N THR A 127 -6.17 -17.39 26.61
CA THR A 127 -5.40 -16.83 27.72
C THR A 127 -4.16 -16.04 27.27
N LEU A 128 -3.52 -16.45 26.17
CA LEU A 128 -2.37 -15.72 25.60
C LEU A 128 -2.80 -14.41 24.93
N MET A 129 -3.94 -14.42 24.25
CA MET A 129 -4.46 -13.26 23.53
C MET A 129 -5.05 -12.18 24.46
N SER A 130 -5.64 -12.55 25.60
CA SER A 130 -6.24 -11.58 26.54
C SER A 130 -5.23 -10.63 27.18
N ASN A 131 -3.94 -10.96 27.16
CA ASN A 131 -2.88 -10.10 27.70
C ASN A 131 -2.33 -9.07 26.70
N ILE A 132 -2.74 -9.12 25.43
CA ILE A 132 -2.28 -8.16 24.43
C ILE A 132 -3.19 -6.92 24.47
N LYS A 133 -2.70 -5.80 25.02
CA LYS A 133 -3.34 -4.48 24.88
C LYS A 133 -3.19 -4.00 23.44
N ILE A 134 -4.22 -4.23 22.63
CA ILE A 134 -4.30 -3.68 21.28
C ILE A 134 -4.58 -2.16 21.41
N PRO A 135 -3.78 -1.27 20.80
CA PRO A 135 -4.05 0.16 20.80
C PRO A 135 -5.37 0.47 20.07
N SER A 136 -6.00 1.58 20.41
CA SER A 136 -7.20 2.04 19.72
C SER A 136 -6.91 2.22 18.23
N SER A 137 -7.63 1.49 17.37
CA SER A 137 -7.61 1.64 15.92
C SER A 137 -7.79 3.11 15.56
N TYR A 138 -7.02 3.62 14.59
CA TYR A 138 -7.16 5.00 14.11
C TYR A 138 -8.61 5.27 13.66
N ILE A 139 -9.26 6.25 14.30
CA ILE A 139 -10.60 6.72 13.91
C ILE A 139 -10.37 8.00 13.10
N PRO A 140 -10.75 8.04 11.81
CA PRO A 140 -10.57 9.23 10.99
C PRO A 140 -11.42 10.40 11.53
N PRO A 141 -10.90 11.64 11.51
CA PRO A 141 -11.51 12.80 12.17
C PRO A 141 -12.89 13.21 11.65
N VAL A 142 -13.28 12.75 10.46
CA VAL A 142 -14.58 13.07 9.84
C VAL A 142 -15.78 12.32 10.44
N LEU A 143 -15.56 11.36 11.33
CA LEU A 143 -16.62 10.57 11.99
C LEU A 143 -16.84 10.92 13.47
N SER A 144 -16.21 11.98 13.98
CA SER A 144 -16.27 12.40 15.40
C SER A 144 -17.55 13.17 15.79
N SER A 145 -18.70 12.86 15.19
CA SER A 145 -19.98 13.46 15.58
C SER A 145 -20.64 12.69 16.74
N SER A 146 -20.41 13.21 17.95
CA SER A 146 -21.34 13.19 19.09
C SER A 146 -22.10 11.88 19.40
N SER A 147 -21.41 10.77 19.69
CA SER A 147 -22.08 9.62 20.32
C SER A 147 -21.34 9.17 21.58
N SER A 148 -22.11 9.18 22.67
CA SER A 148 -21.80 8.72 24.02
C SER A 148 -21.01 7.41 24.03
N ASP A 149 -19.95 7.40 24.85
CA ASP A 149 -19.03 6.32 25.24
C ASP A 149 -19.65 4.90 25.33
N LYS A 150 -19.98 4.31 24.18
CA LYS A 150 -20.22 2.88 24.05
C LYS A 150 -19.02 2.34 23.31
N SER A 151 -18.05 1.87 24.10
CA SER A 151 -16.94 1.04 23.67
C SER A 151 -17.37 0.14 22.51
N MET A 152 -16.82 0.39 21.30
CA MET A 152 -17.11 -0.44 20.11
C MET A 152 -16.86 -1.92 20.38
N ILE A 153 -15.91 -2.24 21.28
CA ILE A 153 -15.67 -3.61 21.77
C ILE A 153 -16.93 -4.25 22.35
N GLY A 154 -17.76 -3.48 23.07
CA GLY A 154 -19.01 -3.96 23.66
C GLY A 154 -20.09 -4.20 22.62
N GLN A 155 -20.17 -3.37 21.59
CA GLN A 155 -21.09 -3.58 20.46
C GLN A 155 -20.69 -4.79 19.63
N ILE A 156 -19.38 -4.96 19.37
CA ILE A 156 -18.84 -6.11 18.65
C ILE A 156 -19.18 -7.39 19.44
N LYS A 157 -18.85 -7.47 20.74
CA LYS A 157 -19.21 -8.63 21.58
C LYS A 157 -20.70 -8.99 21.54
N LYS A 158 -21.57 -7.98 21.52
CA LYS A 158 -23.02 -8.18 21.48
C LYS A 158 -23.51 -8.71 20.13
N VAL A 159 -22.82 -8.37 19.04
CA VAL A 159 -23.15 -8.82 17.67
C VAL A 159 -22.52 -10.18 17.33
N THR A 160 -21.29 -10.44 17.79
CA THR A 160 -20.58 -11.70 17.49
C THR A 160 -20.91 -12.86 18.43
N GLY A 161 -21.69 -12.61 19.49
CA GLY A 161 -21.94 -13.57 20.56
C GLY A 161 -20.67 -13.84 21.39
N ASP A 162 -20.83 -14.23 22.65
CA ASP A 162 -19.71 -14.37 23.61
C ASP A 162 -18.61 -15.36 23.19
N ASN A 163 -18.82 -16.15 22.12
CA ASN A 163 -17.91 -17.21 21.72
C ASN A 163 -17.08 -16.95 20.46
N SER A 164 -17.24 -15.84 19.73
CA SER A 164 -16.36 -15.53 18.60
C SER A 164 -15.53 -14.28 18.86
N ILE A 165 -14.21 -14.49 18.99
CA ILE A 165 -13.24 -13.40 19.03
C ILE A 165 -12.99 -13.03 17.57
N PRO A 166 -13.28 -11.79 17.13
CA PRO A 166 -12.81 -11.33 15.84
C PRO A 166 -11.28 -11.26 15.91
N LEU A 167 -10.63 -12.32 15.43
CA LEU A 167 -9.22 -12.22 15.09
C LEU A 167 -9.15 -11.21 13.96
N LEU A 168 -8.77 -9.98 14.28
CA LEU A 168 -8.36 -9.00 13.29
C LEU A 168 -7.11 -9.57 12.64
N TYR A 169 -7.31 -10.40 11.62
CA TYR A 169 -6.26 -10.86 10.73
C TYR A 169 -5.89 -9.63 9.90
N VAL A 170 -5.05 -8.79 10.48
CA VAL A 170 -4.35 -7.76 9.71
C VAL A 170 -3.55 -8.56 8.70
N ASN A 171 -3.80 -8.35 7.42
CA ASN A 171 -2.98 -8.95 6.39
C ASN A 171 -1.78 -8.01 6.17
N PRO A 172 -0.62 -8.21 6.85
CA PRO A 172 0.54 -7.35 6.64
C PRO A 172 1.06 -7.46 5.20
N LEU A 173 0.64 -8.49 4.47
CA LEU A 173 0.99 -8.69 3.08
C LEU A 173 0.26 -7.73 2.14
N GLY A 174 -0.73 -6.96 2.58
CA GLY A 174 -1.40 -5.96 1.74
C GLY A 174 -0.43 -4.90 1.22
N PRO A 175 0.15 -4.05 2.10
CA PRO A 175 1.14 -3.06 1.73
C PRO A 175 2.39 -3.66 1.09
N LEU A 176 2.84 -4.82 1.58
CA LEU A 176 4.00 -5.50 1.00
C LEU A 176 3.72 -6.00 -0.42
N GLY A 177 2.56 -6.60 -0.67
CA GLY A 177 2.16 -7.08 -2.00
C GLY A 177 1.99 -5.93 -3.00
N TYR A 178 1.48 -4.79 -2.54
CA TYR A 178 1.45 -3.55 -3.31
C TYR A 178 2.86 -3.07 -3.70
N ALA A 179 3.78 -2.97 -2.72
CA ALA A 179 5.16 -2.58 -2.99
C ALA A 179 5.94 -3.63 -3.80
N TRP A 180 5.54 -4.90 -3.71
CA TRP A 180 6.07 -6.00 -4.51
C TRP A 180 5.78 -5.81 -5.99
N LYS A 181 4.53 -5.49 -6.34
CA LYS A 181 4.14 -5.22 -7.73
C LYS A 181 4.87 -4.01 -8.30
N ILE A 182 5.03 -2.94 -7.50
CA ILE A 182 5.79 -1.75 -7.91
C ILE A 182 7.27 -2.11 -8.16
N ALA A 183 7.88 -2.89 -7.27
CA ALA A 183 9.25 -3.35 -7.44
C ALA A 183 9.41 -4.23 -8.69
N ASP A 184 8.45 -5.14 -8.93
CA ASP A 184 8.44 -6.01 -10.10
C ASP A 184 8.37 -5.21 -11.40
N GLU A 185 7.44 -4.25 -11.49
CA GLU A 185 7.30 -3.38 -12.66
C GLU A 185 8.54 -2.49 -12.86
N ALA A 186 9.12 -1.94 -11.78
CA ALA A 186 10.33 -1.13 -11.86
C ALA A 186 11.53 -1.94 -12.39
N LEU A 187 11.71 -3.18 -11.92
CA LEU A 187 12.73 -4.09 -12.43
C LEU A 187 12.45 -4.53 -13.87
N PHE A 188 11.18 -4.73 -14.23
CA PHE A 188 10.78 -5.03 -15.60
C PHE A 188 11.16 -3.90 -16.57
N ILE A 189 10.79 -2.66 -16.24
CA ILE A 189 11.08 -1.48 -17.06
C ILE A 189 12.59 -1.27 -17.23
N THR A 190 13.36 -1.41 -16.14
CA THR A 190 14.80 -1.12 -16.16
C THR A 190 15.64 -2.25 -16.77
N GLU A 191 15.35 -3.51 -16.43
CA GLU A 191 16.18 -4.65 -16.84
C GLU A 191 15.71 -5.37 -18.10
N GLN A 192 14.40 -5.43 -18.36
CA GLN A 192 13.84 -6.28 -19.42
C GLN A 192 13.48 -5.48 -20.67
N LYS A 193 12.93 -4.27 -20.53
CA LYS A 193 12.47 -3.44 -21.66
C LYS A 193 13.58 -3.14 -22.68
N SER A 194 14.83 -2.99 -22.21
CA SER A 194 16.00 -2.67 -23.05
C SER A 194 16.67 -3.89 -23.71
N LYS A 195 16.26 -5.12 -23.38
CA LYS A 195 16.88 -6.33 -23.91
C LYS A 195 16.18 -6.80 -25.20
N PRO A 196 16.91 -7.23 -26.22
CA PRO A 196 16.30 -7.79 -27.43
C PRO A 196 15.50 -9.05 -27.08
N LYS A 197 14.27 -9.15 -27.61
CA LYS A 197 13.39 -10.31 -27.43
C LYS A 197 14.15 -11.58 -27.84
N GLY A 198 14.26 -12.54 -26.93
CA GLY A 198 14.94 -13.83 -27.16
C GLY A 198 16.27 -14.00 -26.44
N LEU A 199 16.84 -12.95 -25.84
CA LEU A 199 18.01 -13.10 -24.98
C LEU A 199 17.57 -13.58 -23.59
N VAL A 200 17.55 -14.90 -23.38
CA VAL A 200 17.29 -15.48 -22.06
C VAL A 200 18.46 -15.11 -21.15
N LYS A 201 18.20 -14.25 -20.16
CA LYS A 201 19.18 -13.96 -19.11
C LYS A 201 19.51 -15.31 -18.45
N ARG A 202 20.78 -15.67 -18.42
CA ARG A 202 21.24 -16.86 -17.70
C ARG A 202 21.59 -16.44 -16.28
N GLY A 203 21.14 -17.22 -15.30
CA GLY A 203 21.51 -17.03 -13.91
C GLY A 203 22.98 -17.40 -13.73
N TYR A 204 23.47 -17.18 -12.51
CA TYR A 204 24.83 -17.49 -12.13
C TYR A 204 25.24 -18.95 -12.49
N TRP A 205 24.31 -19.89 -12.39
CA TRP A 205 24.50 -21.31 -12.74
C TRP A 205 24.34 -21.66 -14.22
N ASN A 206 24.34 -20.67 -15.13
CA ASN A 206 23.99 -20.84 -16.55
C ASN A 206 22.59 -21.40 -16.84
N GLU A 207 21.76 -21.55 -15.81
CA GLU A 207 20.35 -21.87 -15.94
C GLU A 207 19.62 -20.68 -16.56
N PRO A 208 18.54 -20.87 -17.34
CA PRO A 208 17.65 -19.77 -17.66
C PRO A 208 17.28 -19.09 -16.34
N THR A 209 17.44 -17.77 -16.18
CA THR A 209 17.06 -17.06 -14.94
C THR A 209 15.56 -17.25 -14.74
N GLY A 210 15.20 -18.33 -14.07
CA GLY A 210 13.92 -18.51 -13.46
C GLY A 210 13.85 -17.68 -12.18
N PRO A 211 12.79 -17.87 -11.39
CA PRO A 211 12.66 -17.27 -10.07
C PRO A 211 13.66 -17.91 -9.08
N GLY A 212 14.95 -17.58 -9.20
CA GLY A 212 15.99 -17.97 -8.25
C GLY A 212 15.98 -17.10 -6.98
N PRO A 213 16.74 -17.43 -5.93
CA PRO A 213 16.77 -16.66 -4.68
C PRO A 213 17.06 -15.16 -4.88
N GLU A 214 17.99 -14.82 -5.78
CA GLU A 214 18.32 -13.43 -6.13
C GLU A 214 17.11 -12.64 -6.66
N TRP A 215 16.24 -13.29 -7.43
CA TRP A 215 15.03 -12.70 -7.99
C TRP A 215 14.09 -12.23 -6.88
N TYR A 216 13.98 -13.03 -5.80
CA TYR A 216 13.19 -12.69 -4.62
C TYR A 216 13.87 -11.62 -3.78
N THR A 217 15.19 -11.73 -3.54
CA THR A 217 15.95 -10.76 -2.75
C THR A 217 15.90 -9.37 -3.38
N LYS A 218 16.06 -9.25 -4.70
CA LYS A 218 15.96 -7.99 -5.44
C LYS A 218 14.58 -7.35 -5.28
N ARG A 219 13.51 -8.14 -5.48
CA ARG A 219 12.14 -7.64 -5.30
C ARG A 219 11.84 -7.23 -3.87
N LEU A 220 12.12 -8.10 -2.91
CA LEU A 220 11.87 -7.83 -1.50
C LEU A 220 12.63 -6.59 -1.05
N GLY A 221 13.93 -6.51 -1.35
CA GLY A 221 14.77 -5.36 -0.99
C GLY A 221 14.24 -4.07 -1.61
N LEU A 222 13.86 -4.08 -2.89
CA LEU A 222 13.34 -2.91 -3.56
C LEU A 222 11.94 -2.52 -3.05
N SER A 223 11.07 -3.48 -2.72
CA SER A 223 9.78 -3.23 -2.09
C SER A 223 9.94 -2.57 -0.73
N LEU A 224 10.93 -2.99 0.07
CA LEU A 224 11.24 -2.39 1.35
C LEU A 224 11.78 -0.96 1.20
N VAL A 225 12.66 -0.73 0.21
CA VAL A 225 13.16 0.61 -0.14
C VAL A 225 12.00 1.53 -0.48
N TYR A 226 11.06 1.06 -1.31
CA TYR A 226 9.88 1.81 -1.73
C TYR A 226 8.94 2.10 -0.55
N LEU A 227 8.60 1.10 0.27
CA LEU A 227 7.75 1.31 1.44
C LEU A 227 8.38 2.27 2.45
N ALA A 228 9.69 2.15 2.68
CA ALA A 228 10.41 3.03 3.59
C ALA A 228 10.36 4.49 3.10
N SER A 229 10.54 4.75 1.81
CA SER A 229 10.45 6.11 1.26
C SER A 229 9.02 6.64 1.26
N GLU A 230 8.04 5.84 0.81
CA GLU A 230 6.61 6.19 0.78
C GLU A 230 6.03 6.43 2.18
N SER A 231 6.57 5.77 3.22
CA SER A 231 6.15 5.99 4.60
C SER A 231 6.30 7.45 5.07
N ASN A 232 7.18 8.24 4.43
CA ASN A 232 7.28 9.68 4.70
C ASN A 232 6.05 10.46 4.22
N LEU A 233 5.38 10.00 3.15
CA LEU A 233 4.13 10.60 2.67
C LEU A 233 2.95 10.36 3.62
N LEU A 234 3.03 9.31 4.45
CA LEU A 234 2.01 8.94 5.43
C LEU A 234 2.08 9.77 6.72
N GLN A 235 3.01 10.74 6.80
CA GLN A 235 3.11 11.63 7.96
C GLN A 235 1.88 12.57 8.00
N PRO A 236 1.34 12.84 9.20
CA PRO A 236 0.22 13.76 9.35
C PRO A 236 0.60 15.13 8.78
N TYR A 237 -0.37 15.79 8.16
CA TYR A 237 -0.13 17.13 7.62
C TYR A 237 -0.03 18.11 8.79
N PRO A 238 0.85 19.13 8.69
CA PRO A 238 0.88 20.18 9.68
C PRO A 238 -0.50 20.86 9.74
N SER A 239 -1.04 21.01 10.95
CA SER A 239 -2.31 21.70 11.14
C SER A 239 -2.21 23.12 10.57
N PRO A 240 -3.21 23.57 9.79
CA PRO A 240 -3.18 24.92 9.23
C PRO A 240 -3.17 25.94 10.37
N THR A 241 -2.05 26.65 10.52
CA THR A 241 -1.95 27.73 11.51
C THR A 241 -2.93 28.84 11.10
N PRO A 242 -3.84 29.27 12.00
CA PRO A 242 -4.96 30.16 11.66
C PRO A 242 -4.53 31.56 11.17
N SER A 243 -3.25 31.92 11.26
CA SER A 243 -2.71 33.22 10.85
C SER A 243 -2.37 33.34 9.36
N SER A 244 -2.55 32.29 8.56
CA SER A 244 -2.19 32.27 7.12
C SER A 244 -3.43 32.39 6.25
N SER A 245 -4.08 33.56 6.30
CA SER A 245 -5.30 33.88 5.55
C SER A 245 -5.01 34.21 4.08
N SER A 246 -4.41 33.29 3.33
CA SER A 246 -4.41 33.29 1.85
C SER A 246 -3.46 32.21 1.35
N THR A 247 -3.96 31.00 1.08
CA THR A 247 -3.18 30.10 0.22
C THR A 247 -4.12 29.19 -0.54
N THR A 248 -4.13 29.37 -1.85
CA THR A 248 -4.45 28.33 -2.84
C THR A 248 -4.12 26.96 -2.26
N ILE A 249 -5.11 26.07 -2.19
CA ILE A 249 -4.94 24.68 -1.75
C ILE A 249 -4.01 24.02 -2.77
N THR A 250 -2.69 24.15 -2.57
CA THR A 250 -1.71 23.40 -3.31
C THR A 250 -1.91 21.95 -2.89
N THR A 251 -2.44 21.16 -3.81
CA THR A 251 -2.76 19.73 -3.65
C THR A 251 -1.53 18.84 -3.44
N ILE A 252 -0.34 19.44 -3.37
CA ILE A 252 0.94 18.73 -3.30
C ILE A 252 1.25 18.41 -1.84
N ASN A 253 1.58 17.16 -1.56
CA ASN A 253 1.95 16.69 -0.22
C ASN A 253 3.23 17.41 0.28
N PRO A 254 3.22 18.07 1.45
CA PRO A 254 4.39 18.79 1.98
C PRO A 254 5.59 17.88 2.26
N HIS A 255 5.36 16.58 2.43
CA HIS A 255 6.39 15.59 2.75
C HIS A 255 7.04 14.96 1.50
N LEU A 256 6.63 15.35 0.30
CA LEU A 256 7.18 14.81 -0.96
C LEU A 256 8.71 14.95 -1.07
N PRO A 257 9.34 16.11 -0.80
CA PRO A 257 10.81 16.24 -0.92
C PRO A 257 11.56 15.29 0.01
N LYS A 258 11.02 15.05 1.22
CA LYS A 258 11.60 14.12 2.20
C LYS A 258 11.44 12.66 1.76
N ALA A 259 10.31 12.31 1.14
CA ALA A 259 10.11 10.98 0.57
C ALA A 259 11.12 10.70 -0.56
N LEU A 260 11.35 11.68 -1.44
CA LEU A 260 12.30 11.57 -2.55
C LEU A 260 13.75 11.46 -2.08
N SER A 261 14.19 12.30 -1.14
CA SER A 261 15.55 12.19 -0.59
C SER A 261 15.76 10.87 0.17
N SER A 262 14.73 10.39 0.88
CA SER A 262 14.75 9.07 1.50
C SER A 262 14.85 7.94 0.47
N LEU A 263 14.18 8.07 -0.68
CA LEU A 263 14.27 7.08 -1.77
C LEU A 263 15.70 6.99 -2.30
N GLU A 264 16.33 8.13 -2.59
CA GLU A 264 17.71 8.19 -3.11
C GLU A 264 18.71 7.53 -2.16
N ILE A 265 18.66 7.89 -0.86
CA ILE A 265 19.53 7.31 0.17
C ILE A 265 19.31 5.80 0.30
N ASN A 266 18.05 5.35 0.32
CA ASN A 266 17.71 3.94 0.46
C ASN A 266 18.10 3.13 -0.79
N LEU A 267 17.96 3.70 -1.98
CA LEU A 267 18.40 3.06 -3.23
C LEU A 267 19.92 2.92 -3.28
N GLN A 268 20.68 3.93 -2.87
CA GLN A 268 22.14 3.85 -2.81
C GLN A 268 22.58 2.72 -1.86
N ARG A 269 21.97 2.61 -0.68
CA ARG A 269 22.23 1.53 0.27
C ARG A 269 21.84 0.15 -0.27
N TYR A 270 20.71 0.08 -0.96
CA TYR A 270 20.25 -1.16 -1.61
C TYR A 270 21.23 -1.61 -2.70
N GLN A 271 21.70 -0.68 -3.55
CA GLN A 271 22.70 -0.95 -4.57
C GLN A 271 24.02 -1.42 -3.97
N SER A 272 24.53 -0.75 -2.93
CA SER A 272 25.76 -1.18 -2.26
C SER A 272 25.62 -2.57 -1.63
N THR A 273 24.45 -2.87 -1.06
CA THR A 273 24.16 -4.19 -0.45
C THR A 273 24.11 -5.28 -1.52
N ILE A 274 23.45 -5.02 -2.65
CA ILE A 274 23.36 -5.99 -3.75
C ILE A 274 24.70 -6.20 -4.42
N SER A 275 25.45 -5.14 -4.72
CA SER A 275 26.80 -5.30 -5.28
C SER A 275 27.73 -6.05 -4.31
N GLY A 276 27.57 -5.85 -3.00
CA GLY A 276 28.27 -6.64 -1.99
C GLY A 276 27.90 -8.12 -2.05
N LEU A 277 26.60 -8.44 -2.13
CA LEU A 277 26.08 -9.80 -2.27
C LEU A 277 26.55 -10.48 -3.57
N GLU A 278 26.55 -9.75 -4.68
CA GLU A 278 27.03 -10.25 -5.99
C GLU A 278 28.54 -10.55 -5.95
N ASN A 279 29.32 -9.82 -5.14
CA ASN A 279 30.75 -10.07 -4.97
C ASN A 279 31.09 -11.11 -3.88
N THR A 280 30.13 -11.49 -3.03
CA THR A 280 30.32 -12.42 -1.90
C THR A 280 29.57 -13.72 -2.16
N GLU A 281 29.90 -14.36 -3.29
CA GLU A 281 29.30 -15.62 -3.76
C GLU A 281 29.41 -16.79 -2.76
N GLU A 282 30.27 -16.71 -1.74
CA GLU A 282 30.50 -17.79 -0.77
C GLU A 282 29.67 -17.70 0.53
N ASN A 283 29.00 -16.58 0.84
CA ASN A 283 28.34 -16.39 2.15
C ASN A 283 26.83 -16.09 2.06
N LEU A 284 26.04 -17.12 1.76
CA LEU A 284 24.58 -17.15 2.01
C LEU A 284 24.20 -16.75 3.46
N GLY A 285 25.14 -16.79 4.40
CA GLY A 285 24.95 -16.33 5.79
C GLY A 285 24.67 -14.83 5.94
N ASP A 286 25.14 -13.98 5.02
CA ASP A 286 24.96 -12.52 5.15
C ASP A 286 23.55 -12.03 4.78
N VAL A 287 22.81 -12.79 3.96
CA VAL A 287 21.40 -12.51 3.65
C VAL A 287 20.55 -12.60 4.92
N ALA A 288 20.84 -13.57 5.79
CA ALA A 288 20.18 -13.67 7.10
C ALA A 288 20.47 -12.46 7.98
N GLY A 289 21.70 -11.93 7.94
CA GLY A 289 22.09 -10.71 8.65
C GLY A 289 21.35 -9.46 8.15
N PHE A 290 21.13 -9.34 6.84
CA PHE A 290 20.33 -8.25 6.28
C PHE A 290 18.86 -8.33 6.71
N VAL A 291 18.25 -9.52 6.65
CA VAL A 291 16.86 -9.71 7.10
C VAL A 291 16.73 -9.40 8.59
N ASP A 292 17.69 -9.84 9.42
CA ASP A 292 17.72 -9.52 10.85
C ASP A 292 17.92 -8.03 11.11
N TYR A 293 18.77 -7.34 10.34
CA TYR A 293 18.94 -5.90 10.41
C TYR A 293 17.65 -5.14 10.07
N VAL A 294 16.97 -5.52 8.98
CA VAL A 294 15.68 -4.93 8.60
C VAL A 294 14.63 -5.19 9.68
N ALA A 295 14.55 -6.43 10.18
CA ALA A 295 13.62 -6.81 11.24
C ALA A 295 13.87 -6.02 12.53
N LYS A 296 15.13 -5.85 12.94
CA LYS A 296 15.52 -5.04 14.11
C LYS A 296 15.22 -3.56 13.91
N SER A 297 15.47 -3.03 12.71
CA SER A 297 15.14 -1.64 12.36
C SER A 297 13.64 -1.37 12.45
N TRP A 298 12.82 -2.27 11.89
CA TRP A 298 11.36 -2.19 12.02
C TRP A 298 10.89 -2.36 13.46
N GLY A 299 11.47 -3.31 14.20
CA GLY A 299 11.18 -3.49 15.62
C GLY A 299 11.48 -2.25 16.46
N GLY A 300 12.58 -1.54 16.16
CA GLY A 300 12.94 -0.27 16.79
C GLY A 300 11.94 0.85 16.47
N LEU A 301 11.54 0.98 15.21
CA LEU A 301 10.60 2.01 14.73
C LEU A 301 9.17 1.80 15.28
N ILE A 302 8.76 0.53 15.36
CA ILE A 302 7.52 0.14 16.03
C ILE A 302 7.62 0.52 17.51
N ARG A 303 8.68 0.09 18.21
CA ARG A 303 8.85 0.33 19.65
C ARG A 303 8.95 1.82 20.00
N SER A 304 9.60 2.64 19.18
CA SER A 304 9.78 4.09 19.45
C SER A 304 8.52 4.92 19.25
N ARG A 305 7.46 4.35 18.64
CA ARG A 305 6.14 5.02 18.56
C ARG A 305 5.23 4.70 19.74
N TYR A 306 5.63 3.77 20.61
CA TYR A 306 4.85 3.35 21.79
C TYR A 306 5.42 3.86 23.13
N PHE A 307 6.48 4.67 23.11
CA PHE A 307 7.05 5.38 24.26
C PHE A 307 7.05 6.88 23.97
#